data_AF-A0A6M0K0I7-F1
#
_entry.id   AF-A0A6M0K0I7-F1
#
_cell.length_a   1.000
_cell.length_b   1.000
_cell.length_c   1.000
_cell.angle_alpha   90.00
_cell.angle_beta   90.00
_cell.angle_gamma   90.00
#
_symmetry.space_group_name_H-M   'P 1'
#
loop_
_entity.id
_entity.type
_entity.pdbx_description
1 polymer ?
#
loop_
_entity_poly.entity_id
_entity_poly.type
_entity_poly.pdbx_seq_one_letter_code
_entity_poly.pdbx_strand_id
1 'polypeptide(L)'
;MTELSKEQKILIAMRKTLTAVVKDVTPPPGMRHPLSPATIEDVRQCLGLIAAREKELADAQGRGGERPHYADSPQSAQVVSIEGLKRRTE
;
A
#
# COMPACT_ATOMS: atom_id res chain seq x y z
N MET A 1 2.29 17.86 4.49
CA MET A 1 1.67 16.81 3.64
C MET A 1 2.44 16.77 2.34
N THR A 2 3.16 15.70 2.05
CA THR A 2 3.80 15.52 0.74
C THR A 2 2.73 15.32 -0.32
N GLU A 3 2.74 16.18 -1.34
CA GLU A 3 1.97 15.99 -2.57
C GLU A 3 2.24 14.59 -3.16
N LEU A 4 1.18 13.84 -3.47
CA LEU A 4 1.31 12.56 -4.16
C LEU A 4 1.76 12.79 -5.60
N SER A 5 2.65 11.92 -6.10
CA SER A 5 3.06 11.97 -7.50
C SER A 5 1.86 11.71 -8.43
N LYS A 6 1.96 12.15 -9.68
CA LYS A 6 0.90 11.91 -10.68
C LYS A 6 0.64 10.41 -10.87
N GLU A 7 1.70 9.60 -10.87
CA GLU A 7 1.61 8.15 -10.92
C GLU A 7 0.86 7.57 -9.70
N GLN A 8 1.19 8.01 -8.49
CA GLN A 8 0.47 7.58 -7.27
C GLN A 8 -1.02 7.95 -7.33
N LYS A 9 -1.35 9.16 -7.80
CA LYS A 9 -2.74 9.60 -7.98
C LYS A 9 -3.50 8.69 -8.95
N ILE A 10 -2.87 8.30 -10.07
CA ILE A 10 -3.44 7.38 -11.06
C ILE A 10 -3.66 5.99 -10.47
N LEU A 11 -2.65 5.40 -9.80
CA LEU A 11 -2.76 4.07 -9.20
C LEU A 11 -3.87 4.01 -8.14
N ILE A 12 -3.96 5.03 -7.28
CA ILE A 12 -5.03 5.14 -6.28
C ILE A 12 -6.40 5.23 -6.95
N ALA A 13 -6.55 6.05 -8.00
CA ALA A 13 -7.80 6.17 -8.73
C ALA A 13 -8.19 4.83 -9.37
N MET A 14 -7.27 4.17 -10.07
CA MET A 14 -7.49 2.86 -10.69
C MET A 14 -7.91 1.79 -9.68
N ARG A 15 -7.17 1.66 -8.57
CA ARG A 15 -7.51 0.69 -7.51
C ARG A 15 -8.88 0.94 -6.92
N LYS A 16 -9.21 2.21 -6.62
CA LYS A 16 -10.53 2.58 -6.08
C LYS A 16 -11.65 2.24 -7.05
N THR A 17 -11.51 2.62 -8.33
CA THR A 17 -12.52 2.37 -9.35
C THR A 17 -12.75 0.89 -9.57
N LEU A 18 -11.67 0.10 -9.76
CA LEU A 18 -11.79 -1.35 -9.93
C LEU A 18 -12.44 -2.03 -8.71
N THR A 19 -12.07 -1.62 -7.50
CA THR A 19 -12.65 -2.18 -6.28
C THR A 19 -14.13 -1.82 -6.14
N ALA A 20 -14.53 -0.61 -6.53
CA ALA A 20 -15.94 -0.21 -6.54
C ALA A 20 -16.75 -1.07 -7.53
N VAL A 21 -16.24 -1.24 -8.75
CA VAL A 21 -16.87 -2.12 -9.75
C VAL A 21 -16.99 -3.54 -9.22
N VAL A 22 -15.94 -4.11 -8.62
CA VAL A 22 -15.98 -5.45 -8.02
C VAL A 22 -17.07 -5.56 -6.95
N LYS A 23 -17.21 -4.55 -6.08
CA LYS A 23 -18.27 -4.53 -5.06
C LYS A 23 -19.67 -4.52 -5.69
N ASP A 24 -19.88 -3.71 -6.71
CA ASP A 24 -21.19 -3.59 -7.38
C ASP A 24 -21.60 -4.87 -8.12
N VAL A 25 -20.62 -5.61 -8.66
CA VAL A 25 -20.89 -6.85 -9.40
C VAL A 25 -20.86 -8.11 -8.53
N THR A 26 -20.41 -8.02 -7.28
CA THR A 26 -20.33 -9.18 -6.38
C THR A 26 -21.75 -9.57 -5.96
N PRO A 27 -22.26 -10.75 -6.38
CA PRO A 27 -23.62 -11.14 -6.06
C PRO A 27 -23.71 -11.70 -4.63
N PRO A 28 -24.93 -11.80 -4.06
CA PRO A 28 -25.17 -12.54 -2.83
C PRO A 28 -24.69 -14.00 -2.90
N PRO A 29 -24.40 -14.64 -1.75
CA PRO A 29 -23.96 -16.03 -1.72
C PRO A 29 -24.98 -16.96 -2.39
N GLY A 30 -24.50 -17.90 -3.19
CA GLY A 30 -25.33 -18.84 -3.94
C GLY A 30 -25.78 -18.37 -5.34
N MET A 31 -25.51 -17.11 -5.70
CA MET A 31 -25.75 -16.61 -7.07
C MET A 31 -24.46 -16.63 -7.90
N ARG A 32 -24.60 -16.85 -9.21
CA ARG A 32 -23.47 -16.84 -10.15
C ARG A 32 -22.97 -15.41 -10.37
N HIS A 33 -21.66 -15.23 -10.33
CA HIS A 33 -21.01 -13.95 -10.64
C HIS A 33 -21.25 -13.57 -12.12
N PRO A 34 -21.57 -12.29 -12.43
CA PRO A 34 -21.88 -11.86 -13.80
C PRO A 34 -20.64 -11.84 -14.72
N LEU A 35 -19.45 -11.61 -14.15
CA LEU A 35 -18.18 -11.69 -14.89
C LEU A 35 -17.73 -13.14 -15.09
N SER A 36 -17.05 -13.39 -16.21
CA SER A 36 -16.43 -14.68 -16.50
C SER A 36 -15.27 -14.99 -15.52
N PRO A 37 -14.94 -16.27 -15.27
CA PRO A 37 -13.79 -16.64 -14.45
C PRO A 37 -12.47 -16.03 -14.94
N ALA A 38 -12.27 -15.97 -16.26
CA ALA A 38 -11.09 -15.36 -16.87
C ALA A 38 -11.01 -13.85 -16.55
N THR A 39 -12.11 -13.12 -16.73
CA THR A 39 -12.17 -11.68 -16.40
C THR A 39 -11.90 -11.43 -14.92
N ILE A 40 -12.42 -12.28 -14.03
CA ILE A 40 -12.15 -12.16 -12.60
C ILE A 40 -10.65 -12.33 -12.34
N GLU A 41 -10.00 -13.28 -13.01
CA GLU A 41 -8.56 -13.50 -12.86
C GLU A 41 -7.73 -12.33 -13.40
N ASP A 42 -8.09 -11.78 -14.57
CA ASP A 42 -7.45 -10.59 -15.13
C ASP A 42 -7.52 -9.40 -14.16
N VAL A 43 -8.67 -9.20 -13.50
CA VAL A 43 -8.85 -8.14 -12.50
C VAL A 43 -7.97 -8.38 -11.27
N ARG A 44 -7.84 -9.63 -10.80
CA ARG A 44 -6.93 -9.96 -9.69
C ARG A 44 -5.48 -9.67 -10.04
N GLN A 45 -5.04 -10.09 -11.23
CA GLN A 45 -3.68 -9.84 -11.71
C GLN A 45 -3.40 -8.34 -11.84
N CYS A 46 -4.34 -7.58 -12.40
CA CYS A 46 -4.24 -6.14 -12.52
C CYS A 46 -4.11 -5.45 -11.15
N LEU A 47 -4.95 -5.80 -10.17
CA LEU A 47 -4.85 -5.28 -8.80
C LEU A 47 -3.52 -5.68 -8.13
N GLY A 48 -3.01 -6.89 -8.42
CA GLY A 48 -1.69 -7.34 -7.97
C GLY A 48 -0.56 -6.46 -8.50
N LEU A 49 -0.57 -6.12 -9.79
CA LEU A 49 0.41 -5.23 -10.42
C LEU A 49 0.35 -3.81 -9.83
N ILE A 50 -0.87 -3.28 -9.61
CA ILE A 50 -1.05 -1.98 -8.96
C ILE A 50 -0.45 -1.99 -7.56
N ALA A 51 -0.74 -3.01 -6.75
CA ALA A 51 -0.24 -3.12 -5.39
C ALA A 51 1.30 -3.25 -5.34
N ALA A 52 1.89 -4.04 -6.24
CA ALA A 52 3.35 -4.16 -6.37
C ALA A 52 3.98 -2.79 -6.66
N ARG A 53 3.39 -2.03 -7.59
CA ARG A 53 3.91 -0.71 -7.95
C ARG A 53 3.70 0.34 -6.85
N GLU A 54 2.54 0.33 -6.19
CA GLU A 54 2.28 1.19 -5.03
C GLU A 54 3.32 0.93 -3.92
N LYS A 55 3.69 -0.33 -3.69
CA LYS A 55 4.75 -0.71 -2.74
C LYS A 55 6.12 -0.18 -3.15
N GLU A 56 6.55 -0.38 -4.39
CA GLU A 56 7.82 0.16 -4.88
C GLU A 56 7.94 1.68 -4.69
N LEU A 57 6.86 2.41 -4.97
CA LEU A 57 6.80 3.86 -4.78
C LEU A 57 6.84 4.25 -3.30
N ALA A 58 6.22 3.47 -2.42
CA ALA A 58 6.27 3.68 -0.98
C ALA A 58 7.67 3.42 -0.41
N ASP A 59 8.30 2.31 -0.81
CA ASP A 59 9.66 1.92 -0.43
C ASP A 59 10.66 3.02 -0.87
N ALA A 60 10.55 3.52 -2.11
CA ALA A 60 11.39 4.60 -2.63
C ALA A 60 11.21 5.93 -1.88
N GLN A 61 10.03 6.18 -1.28
CA GLN A 61 9.75 7.36 -0.46
C GLN A 61 10.08 7.16 1.02
N GLY A 62 10.63 6.00 1.40
CA GLY A 62 10.90 5.65 2.80
C GLY A 62 9.63 5.45 3.64
N ARG A 63 8.47 5.26 2.99
CA ARG A 63 7.19 4.90 3.64
C ARG A 63 6.88 3.42 3.58
N GLY A 64 7.79 2.66 3.00
CA GLY A 64 7.73 1.21 2.90
C GLY A 64 7.92 0.55 4.25
N GLY A 65 6.99 -0.32 4.65
CA GLY A 65 7.25 -1.30 5.70
C GLY A 65 7.02 -0.86 7.14
N GLU A 66 6.30 0.24 7.41
CA GLU A 66 5.77 0.52 8.74
C GLU A 66 4.74 -0.57 9.12
N ARG A 67 5.24 -1.62 9.77
CA ARG A 67 4.41 -2.68 10.33
C ARG A 67 4.07 -2.29 11.77
N PRO A 68 2.80 -2.41 12.19
CA PRO A 68 2.47 -2.29 13.60
C PRO A 68 3.32 -3.25 14.42
N HIS A 69 3.95 -2.74 15.47
CA HIS A 69 4.68 -3.54 16.44
C HIS A 69 3.82 -3.73 17.69
N TYR A 70 3.92 -4.90 18.31
CA TYR A 70 3.35 -5.12 19.64
C TYR A 70 4.12 -4.28 20.67
N ALA A 71 3.43 -3.79 21.70
CA ALA A 71 4.02 -2.93 22.74
C ALA A 71 5.16 -3.63 23.51
N ASP A 72 5.09 -4.95 23.58
CA ASP A 72 6.01 -5.88 24.22
C ASP A 72 7.10 -6.41 23.26
N SER A 73 7.02 -6.08 21.96
CA SER A 73 8.08 -6.47 21.01
C SER A 73 9.31 -5.58 21.16
N PRO A 74 10.53 -6.15 21.18
CA PRO A 74 11.74 -5.35 21.12
C PRO A 74 11.78 -4.55 19.81
N GLN A 75 11.89 -3.22 19.90
CA GLN A 75 11.98 -2.34 18.75
C GLN A 75 13.37 -2.47 18.11
N SER A 76 13.44 -2.51 16.78
CA SER A 76 14.70 -2.40 16.02
C SER A 76 15.23 -0.96 15.97
N ALA A 77 14.88 -0.13 16.95
CA ALA A 77 15.22 1.28 16.97
C ALA A 77 16.72 1.45 17.24
N GLN A 78 17.37 2.26 16.41
CA GLN A 78 18.75 2.67 16.64
C GLN A 78 18.77 3.68 17.79
N VAL A 79 19.01 3.20 19.01
CA VAL A 79 19.15 4.03 20.20
C VAL A 79 20.45 4.84 20.07
N VAL A 80 20.31 6.15 19.86
CA VAL A 80 21.46 7.06 19.81
C VAL A 80 21.60 7.73 21.18
N SER A 81 22.71 7.46 21.88
CA SER A 81 22.95 8.07 23.19
C SER A 81 23.25 9.56 23.05
N ILE A 82 22.53 10.39 23.82
CA ILE A 82 22.65 11.85 23.81
C ILE A 82 24.01 12.31 24.36
N GLU A 83 24.66 11.50 25.19
CA GLU A 83 25.98 11.83 25.79
C GLU A 83 27.08 12.09 24.75
N GLY A 84 26.98 11.51 23.54
CA GLY A 84 27.97 11.69 22.48
C GLY A 84 27.73 12.87 21.54
N LEU A 85 26.60 13.57 21.66
CA LEU A 85 26.23 14.65 20.74
C LEU A 85 27.00 15.93 21.08
N LYS A 86 28.13 16.16 20.39
CA LYS A 86 28.82 17.45 20.44
C LYS A 86 27.98 18.52 19.75
N ARG A 87 27.80 19.65 20.43
CA ARG A 87 27.19 20.85 19.86
C ARG A 87 28.04 21.30 18.69
N ARG A 88 27.45 21.37 17.49
CA ARG A 88 28.13 21.90 16.31
C ARG A 88 28.31 23.40 16.53
N THR A 89 29.53 23.82 16.83
CA THR A 89 29.92 25.24 16.82
C THR A 89 30.09 25.65 15.36
N GLU A 90 29.63 26.87 15.07
CA GLU A 90 29.40 27.50 13.76
C GLU A 90 30.43 27.21 12.66
#